data_AF-A0A2D2DRT6-F1
#
_entry.id   AF-A0A2D2DRT6-F1
#
_cell.length_a   1.000
_cell.length_b   1.000
_cell.length_c   1.000
_cell.angle_alpha   90.00
_cell.angle_beta   90.00
_cell.angle_gamma   90.00
#
_symmetry.space_group_name_H-M   'P 1'
#
loop_
_entity.id
_entity.type
_entity.pdbx_description
1 polymer ?
#
loop_
_entity_poly.entity_id
_entity_poly.type
_entity_poly.pdbx_seq_one_letter_code
_entity_poly.pdbx_strand_id
1 'polypeptide(L)'
;MREHKNLVLAAVLCAGLVHSAGVLAAPAATVPAASSPAALITAFYRDYFADEAAARKRYLDSGAFYSAGARKLLAENDFACRKVARGDDMCGYGAEADMFLDAQDSDPELTLASSGFTARPVGANAVDVAFKVFPKDASSQRTTMRYVLVREGGQWRVDDVLYPVKGAQAARNSMRQGILHEIVAISKAARDVADASGWVNIYVEEQQADRFARFVAFPVTVCVKQGACVPYAQDDARLPALVKTLHDTYFKAGAAKKGLPAIAAGKQGAGAPKEDSVVRSGPFDYTFQRGAWWLSRVDMARPPVGQQ
;
A
#
# COMPACT_ATOMS: atom_id res chain seq x y z
N MET A 1 -63.90 -12.40 -23.83
CA MET A 1 -64.45 -12.19 -25.18
C MET A 1 -63.53 -11.25 -25.94
N ARG A 2 -63.02 -11.70 -27.10
CA ARG A 2 -62.46 -10.95 -28.27
C ARG A 2 -61.31 -9.97 -28.00
N GLU A 3 -60.06 -10.33 -28.31
CA GLU A 3 -59.38 -10.20 -29.64
C GLU A 3 -59.47 -8.81 -30.27
N HIS A 4 -58.31 -8.14 -30.42
CA HIS A 4 -57.77 -7.47 -31.63
C HIS A 4 -56.32 -7.05 -31.29
N LYS A 5 -55.27 -7.83 -31.64
CA LYS A 5 -54.50 -7.78 -32.90
C LYS A 5 -54.22 -6.36 -33.39
N ASN A 6 -52.99 -5.88 -33.21
CA ASN A 6 -52.28 -5.07 -34.18
C ASN A 6 -50.79 -5.38 -34.13
N LEU A 7 -50.36 -6.13 -35.15
CA LEU A 7 -48.97 -6.24 -35.58
C LEU A 7 -48.51 -4.88 -36.11
N VAL A 8 -47.32 -4.45 -35.72
CA VAL A 8 -46.43 -3.71 -36.63
C VAL A 8 -45.06 -4.35 -36.54
N LEU A 9 -44.72 -5.07 -37.61
CA LEU A 9 -43.36 -5.45 -37.95
C LEU A 9 -42.56 -4.17 -38.28
N ALA A 10 -41.41 -4.00 -37.64
CA ALA A 10 -40.31 -3.24 -38.21
C ALA A 10 -39.01 -3.97 -37.89
N ALA A 11 -38.60 -4.84 -38.82
CA ALA A 11 -37.27 -5.41 -38.84
C ALA A 11 -36.30 -4.35 -39.37
N VAL A 12 -35.29 -3.99 -38.56
CA VAL A 12 -34.08 -3.34 -39.06
C VAL A 12 -32.92 -4.24 -38.68
N LEU A 13 -32.40 -4.95 -39.70
CA LEU A 13 -31.09 -5.57 -39.67
C LEU A 13 -30.04 -4.47 -39.54
N CYS A 14 -29.36 -4.41 -38.40
CA CYS A 14 -28.03 -3.80 -38.31
C CYS A 14 -27.03 -4.90 -37.96
N ALA A 15 -26.39 -5.42 -39.01
CA ALA A 15 -25.19 -6.22 -38.91
C ALA A 15 -24.05 -5.34 -38.36
N GLY A 16 -23.89 -5.35 -37.03
CA GLY A 16 -22.76 -4.73 -36.35
C GLY A 16 -21.56 -5.66 -36.36
N LEU A 17 -20.56 -5.32 -37.18
CA LEU A 17 -19.23 -5.92 -37.25
C LEU A 17 -18.63 -6.14 -35.86
N VAL A 18 -18.42 -7.40 -35.49
CA VAL A 18 -17.58 -7.80 -34.36
C VAL A 18 -16.14 -7.47 -34.73
N HIS A 19 -15.68 -6.26 -34.39
CA HIS A 19 -14.27 -5.95 -34.34
C HIS A 19 -13.70 -6.63 -33.09
N SER A 20 -13.19 -7.84 -33.28
CA SER A 20 -12.28 -8.48 -32.35
C SER A 20 -11.08 -7.55 -32.18
N ALA A 21 -11.11 -6.72 -31.14
CA ALA A 21 -9.93 -6.01 -30.67
C ALA A 21 -8.93 -7.08 -30.24
N GLY A 22 -8.05 -7.45 -31.17
CA GLY A 22 -6.84 -8.18 -30.87
C GLY A 22 -6.03 -7.31 -29.93
N VAL A 23 -6.16 -7.57 -28.63
CA VAL A 23 -5.19 -7.12 -27.65
C VAL A 23 -3.89 -7.78 -28.07
N LEU A 24 -3.05 -7.02 -28.77
CA LEU A 24 -1.65 -7.35 -28.96
C LEU A 24 -1.05 -7.37 -27.57
N ALA A 25 -1.04 -8.55 -26.95
CA ALA A 25 -0.21 -8.83 -25.80
C ALA A 25 1.22 -8.51 -26.25
N ALA A 26 1.77 -7.41 -25.75
CA ALA A 26 3.17 -7.08 -25.96
C ALA A 26 3.99 -8.34 -25.61
N PRO A 27 4.99 -8.72 -26.43
CA PRO A 27 5.84 -9.85 -26.10
C PRO A 27 6.45 -9.59 -24.73
N ALA A 28 5.99 -10.33 -23.74
CA ALA A 28 6.60 -10.33 -22.42
C ALA A 28 8.07 -10.65 -22.65
N ALA A 29 8.96 -9.73 -22.25
CA ALA A 29 10.39 -9.95 -22.35
C ALA A 29 10.70 -11.30 -21.69
N THR A 30 11.02 -12.31 -22.50
CA THR A 30 11.25 -13.66 -22.01
C THR A 30 12.58 -13.64 -21.26
N VAL A 31 12.51 -13.60 -19.93
CA VAL A 31 13.66 -13.95 -19.09
C VAL A 31 14.08 -15.37 -19.52
N PRO A 32 15.32 -15.57 -20.00
CA PRO A 32 15.80 -16.89 -20.38
C PRO A 32 15.55 -17.86 -19.23
N ALA A 33 15.04 -19.05 -19.56
CA ALA A 33 14.74 -20.05 -18.55
C ALA A 33 16.03 -20.44 -17.82
N ALA A 34 16.18 -19.98 -16.57
CA ALA A 34 17.36 -20.30 -15.79
C ALA A 34 17.39 -21.81 -15.52
N SER A 35 18.50 -22.45 -15.86
CA SER A 35 18.67 -23.90 -15.69
C SER A 35 18.72 -24.33 -14.22
N SER A 36 19.07 -23.41 -13.31
CA SER A 36 19.16 -23.66 -11.87
C SER A 36 18.75 -22.43 -11.05
N PRO A 37 18.41 -22.60 -9.75
CA PRO A 37 18.14 -21.48 -8.86
C PRO A 37 19.30 -20.48 -8.79
N ALA A 38 20.54 -20.98 -8.65
CA ALA A 38 21.73 -20.14 -8.56
C ALA A 38 21.97 -19.34 -9.86
N ALA A 39 21.67 -19.92 -11.02
CA ALA A 39 21.76 -19.21 -12.30
C ALA A 39 20.77 -18.05 -12.39
N LEU A 40 19.53 -18.23 -11.91
CA LEU A 40 18.55 -17.13 -11.85
C LEU A 40 19.05 -15.98 -10.97
N ILE A 41 19.45 -16.28 -9.74
CA ILE A 41 19.89 -15.26 -8.78
C ILE A 41 21.17 -14.55 -9.28
N THR A 42 22.12 -15.29 -9.84
CA THR A 42 23.34 -14.71 -10.41
C THR A 42 23.03 -13.80 -11.60
N ALA A 43 22.13 -14.23 -12.50
CA ALA A 43 21.73 -13.42 -13.65
C ALA A 43 21.02 -12.13 -13.21
N PHE A 44 20.13 -12.22 -12.22
CA PHE A 44 19.48 -11.06 -11.63
C PHE A 44 20.50 -10.07 -11.07
N TYR A 45 21.40 -10.49 -10.18
CA TYR A 45 22.38 -9.58 -9.59
C TYR A 45 23.36 -9.01 -10.60
N ARG A 46 23.82 -9.79 -11.58
CA ARG A 46 24.65 -9.28 -12.67
C ARG A 46 23.95 -8.14 -13.41
N ASP A 47 22.69 -8.33 -13.77
CA ASP A 47 21.92 -7.30 -14.47
C ASP A 47 21.64 -6.10 -13.51
N TYR A 48 21.35 -6.35 -12.24
CA TYR A 48 21.08 -5.35 -11.20
C TYR A 48 22.27 -4.41 -10.97
N PHE A 49 23.47 -4.95 -10.78
CA PHE A 49 24.69 -4.16 -10.60
C PHE A 49 25.15 -3.46 -11.88
N ALA A 50 24.66 -3.86 -13.06
CA ALA A 50 24.99 -3.20 -14.32
C ALA A 50 24.04 -2.02 -14.62
N ASP A 51 22.75 -2.22 -14.38
CA ASP A 51 21.69 -1.21 -14.54
C ASP A 51 20.49 -1.63 -13.68
N GLU A 52 20.36 -1.01 -12.51
CA GLU A 52 19.30 -1.30 -11.55
C GLU A 52 17.91 -1.12 -12.18
N ALA A 53 17.68 -0.02 -12.89
CA ALA A 53 16.37 0.32 -13.44
C ALA A 53 15.95 -0.69 -14.52
N ALA A 54 16.88 -1.06 -15.41
CA ALA A 54 16.63 -2.06 -16.43
C ALA A 54 16.39 -3.46 -15.82
N ALA A 55 17.14 -3.83 -14.77
CA ALA A 55 16.95 -5.08 -14.06
C ALA A 55 15.57 -5.14 -13.37
N ARG A 56 15.18 -4.09 -12.64
CA ARG A 56 13.85 -4.01 -12.01
C ARG A 56 12.74 -4.18 -13.04
N LYS A 57 12.82 -3.48 -14.17
CA LYS A 57 11.85 -3.62 -15.27
C LYS A 57 11.80 -5.04 -15.85
N ARG A 58 12.97 -5.64 -16.08
CA ARG A 58 13.08 -6.98 -16.68
C ARG A 58 12.56 -8.08 -15.78
N TYR A 59 12.85 -8.03 -14.48
CA TYR A 59 12.60 -9.12 -13.55
C TYR A 59 11.34 -8.89 -12.71
N LEU A 60 11.15 -7.68 -12.17
CA LEU A 60 10.07 -7.38 -11.23
C LEU A 60 8.79 -6.96 -11.96
N ASP A 61 8.86 -5.96 -12.82
CA ASP A 61 7.67 -5.42 -13.51
C ASP A 61 7.05 -6.42 -14.48
N SER A 62 7.87 -7.31 -15.06
CA SER A 62 7.40 -8.42 -15.89
C SER A 62 6.69 -9.52 -15.09
N GLY A 63 6.80 -9.50 -13.76
CA GLY A 63 6.29 -10.54 -12.86
C GLY A 63 7.09 -11.85 -12.93
N ALA A 64 8.27 -11.84 -13.56
CA ALA A 64 9.08 -13.04 -13.81
C ALA A 64 10.03 -13.39 -12.65
N PHE A 65 10.24 -12.52 -11.68
CA PHE A 65 11.17 -12.80 -10.58
C PHE A 65 10.52 -13.60 -9.45
N TYR A 66 9.40 -13.07 -8.95
CA TYR A 66 8.72 -13.61 -7.77
C TYR A 66 7.69 -14.69 -8.13
N SER A 67 7.50 -15.65 -7.22
CA SER A 67 6.46 -16.67 -7.30
C SER A 67 5.07 -16.03 -7.31
N ALA A 68 4.05 -16.76 -7.75
CA ALA A 68 2.67 -16.27 -7.67
C ALA A 68 2.27 -15.92 -6.22
N GLY A 69 2.70 -16.73 -5.24
CA GLY A 69 2.44 -16.51 -3.83
C GLY A 69 3.11 -15.24 -3.29
N ALA A 70 4.37 -15.00 -3.63
CA ALA A 70 5.11 -13.80 -3.22
C ALA A 70 4.53 -12.54 -3.89
N ARG A 71 4.19 -12.59 -5.18
CA ARG A 71 3.56 -11.46 -5.88
C ARG A 71 2.20 -11.08 -5.30
N LYS A 72 1.39 -12.07 -4.92
CA LYS A 72 0.12 -11.81 -4.25
C LYS A 72 0.34 -11.06 -2.94
N LEU A 73 1.31 -11.50 -2.15
CA LEU A 73 1.64 -10.87 -0.86
C LEU A 73 2.18 -9.44 -1.02
N LEU A 74 3.04 -9.21 -2.02
CA LEU A 74 3.53 -7.86 -2.38
C LEU A 74 2.37 -6.95 -2.82
N ALA A 75 1.43 -7.46 -3.62
CA ALA A 75 0.25 -6.69 -4.03
C ALA A 75 -0.69 -6.36 -2.86
N GLU A 76 -0.87 -7.29 -1.91
CA GLU A 76 -1.63 -7.04 -0.69
C GLU A 76 -0.97 -5.98 0.20
N ASN A 77 0.36 -5.96 0.27
CA ASN A 77 1.13 -4.96 0.97
C ASN A 77 1.07 -3.59 0.31
N ASP A 78 1.25 -3.50 -1.01
CA ASP A 78 1.06 -2.25 -1.76
C ASP A 78 -0.35 -1.70 -1.58
N PHE A 79 -1.36 -2.56 -1.62
CA PHE A 79 -2.74 -2.15 -1.34
C PHE A 79 -2.89 -1.63 0.09
N ALA A 80 -2.40 -2.36 1.09
CA ALA A 80 -2.45 -1.93 2.49
C ALA A 80 -1.78 -0.54 2.66
N CYS A 81 -0.61 -0.36 2.06
CA CYS A 81 0.11 0.90 2.13
C CYS A 81 -0.58 2.06 1.43
N ARG A 82 -0.99 1.88 0.17
CA ARG A 82 -1.58 2.97 -0.62
C ARG A 82 -3.01 3.31 -0.24
N LYS A 83 -3.77 2.35 0.30
CA LYS A 83 -5.22 2.48 0.48
C LYS A 83 -5.67 2.44 1.94
N VAL A 84 -4.87 1.86 2.83
CA VAL A 84 -5.30 1.57 4.20
C VAL A 84 -4.43 2.28 5.23
N ALA A 85 -3.14 2.48 4.94
CA ALA A 85 -2.20 3.12 5.85
C ALA A 85 -2.63 4.55 6.24
N ARG A 86 -2.47 4.82 7.53
CA ARG A 86 -2.93 6.02 8.21
C ARG A 86 -1.79 6.93 8.64
N GLY A 87 -0.55 6.63 8.27
CA GLY A 87 0.60 7.49 8.51
C GLY A 87 1.07 8.24 7.27
N ASP A 88 1.93 9.22 7.49
CA ASP A 88 2.77 9.84 6.46
C ASP A 88 4.11 9.12 6.26
N ASP A 89 4.41 8.15 7.12
CA ASP A 89 5.59 7.31 6.99
C ASP A 89 5.55 6.55 5.67
N MET A 90 6.71 6.46 5.03
CA MET A 90 6.89 5.59 3.89
C MET A 90 6.63 4.16 4.34
N CYS A 91 5.77 3.45 3.62
CA CYS A 91 5.51 2.05 3.92
C CYS A 91 5.49 1.23 2.64
N GLY A 92 5.63 -0.07 2.84
CA GLY A 92 5.64 -1.07 1.80
C GLY A 92 7.01 -1.72 1.68
N TYR A 93 7.01 -2.93 1.16
CA TYR A 93 8.22 -3.70 0.96
C TYR A 93 9.19 -2.96 0.04
N GLY A 94 10.39 -2.66 0.56
CA GLY A 94 11.42 -1.91 -0.15
C GLY A 94 11.26 -0.40 -0.11
N ALA A 95 10.37 0.15 0.73
CA ALA A 95 10.22 1.60 0.87
C ALA A 95 11.40 2.23 1.63
N GLU A 96 11.88 1.61 2.71
CA GLU A 96 12.92 2.18 3.58
C GLU A 96 14.35 1.79 3.19
N ALA A 97 14.51 0.78 2.34
CA ALA A 97 15.81 0.25 1.96
C ALA A 97 15.72 -0.51 0.62
N ASP A 98 16.87 -0.65 -0.03
CA ASP A 98 17.02 -1.58 -1.13
C ASP A 98 16.97 -3.03 -0.60
N MET A 99 15.85 -3.70 -0.80
CA MET A 99 15.61 -5.09 -0.42
C MET A 99 16.57 -6.11 -1.04
N PHE A 100 17.23 -5.79 -2.15
CA PHE A 100 18.18 -6.67 -2.83
C PHE A 100 19.62 -6.41 -2.38
N LEU A 101 19.89 -5.28 -1.72
CA LEU A 101 21.17 -4.99 -1.07
C LEU A 101 21.10 -5.12 0.46
N ASP A 102 19.89 -5.19 1.02
CA ASP A 102 19.59 -5.10 2.46
C ASP A 102 20.26 -3.87 3.08
N ALA A 103 20.13 -2.72 2.41
CA ALA A 103 20.81 -1.47 2.78
C ALA A 103 20.01 -0.23 2.36
N GLN A 104 20.13 0.85 3.13
CA GLN A 104 19.52 2.16 2.81
C GLN A 104 20.34 2.94 1.77
N ASP A 105 21.64 2.69 1.71
CA ASP A 105 22.58 3.36 0.82
C ASP A 105 23.63 2.35 0.33
N SER A 106 24.33 2.66 -0.75
CA SER A 106 25.37 1.82 -1.33
C SER A 106 26.53 2.63 -1.90
N ASP A 107 27.68 1.99 -2.08
CA ASP A 107 28.82 2.66 -2.73
C ASP A 107 28.41 3.12 -4.15
N PRO A 108 28.60 4.38 -4.54
CA PRO A 108 28.21 4.88 -5.86
C PRO A 108 28.96 4.21 -7.01
N GLU A 109 30.10 3.57 -6.73
CA GLU A 109 30.87 2.77 -7.70
C GLU A 109 30.73 1.25 -7.44
N LEU A 110 29.64 0.85 -6.77
CA LEU A 110 29.36 -0.55 -6.50
C LEU A 110 29.10 -1.31 -7.81
N THR A 111 29.87 -2.37 -8.02
CA THR A 111 29.72 -3.29 -9.15
C THR A 111 29.65 -4.72 -8.63
N LEU A 112 29.21 -5.65 -9.49
CA LEU A 112 29.22 -7.06 -9.16
C LEU A 112 30.63 -7.53 -8.75
N ALA A 113 31.68 -7.03 -9.41
CA ALA A 113 33.06 -7.38 -9.13
C ALA A 113 33.56 -6.74 -7.82
N SER A 114 33.38 -5.43 -7.65
CA SER A 114 33.87 -4.73 -6.44
C SER A 114 33.16 -5.19 -5.17
N SER A 115 31.87 -5.56 -5.25
CA SER A 115 31.13 -6.13 -4.12
C SER A 115 31.63 -7.51 -3.68
N GLY A 116 32.42 -8.20 -4.52
CA GLY A 116 32.83 -9.58 -4.30
C GLY A 116 31.63 -10.52 -4.22
N PHE A 117 30.63 -10.33 -5.08
CA PHE A 117 29.40 -11.11 -5.10
C PHE A 117 29.66 -12.60 -5.27
N THR A 118 28.96 -13.41 -4.48
CA THR A 118 28.92 -14.87 -4.62
C THR A 118 27.50 -15.36 -4.46
N ALA A 119 27.14 -16.42 -5.20
CA ALA A 119 25.87 -17.12 -5.08
C ALA A 119 26.15 -18.62 -5.00
N ARG A 120 25.72 -19.27 -3.92
CA ARG A 120 25.97 -20.70 -3.66
C ARG A 120 24.65 -21.43 -3.46
N PRO A 121 24.39 -22.52 -4.19
CA PRO A 121 23.20 -23.32 -3.95
C PRO A 121 23.24 -23.95 -2.55
N VAL A 122 22.11 -23.92 -1.86
CA VAL A 122 21.89 -24.58 -0.57
C VAL A 122 20.70 -25.51 -0.71
N GLY A 123 20.98 -26.79 -0.91
CA GLY A 123 19.94 -27.77 -1.26
C GLY A 123 19.37 -27.53 -2.66
N ALA A 124 18.18 -28.08 -2.90
CA ALA A 124 17.57 -28.07 -4.24
C ALA A 124 16.96 -26.72 -4.65
N ASN A 125 16.48 -25.95 -3.67
CA ASN A 125 15.54 -24.84 -3.88
C ASN A 125 15.98 -23.55 -3.18
N ALA A 126 17.24 -23.43 -2.75
CA ALA A 126 17.72 -22.20 -2.12
C ALA A 126 19.12 -21.80 -2.60
N VAL A 127 19.41 -20.51 -2.49
CA VAL A 127 20.68 -19.91 -2.88
C VAL A 127 21.10 -18.91 -1.82
N ASP A 128 22.27 -19.12 -1.23
CA ASP A 128 22.92 -18.13 -0.37
C ASP A 128 23.69 -17.15 -1.24
N VAL A 129 23.41 -15.86 -1.08
CA VAL A 129 24.23 -14.79 -1.65
C VAL A 129 25.03 -14.11 -0.57
N ALA A 130 26.20 -13.60 -0.95
CA ALA A 130 27.01 -12.76 -0.11
C ALA A 130 27.75 -11.72 -0.93
N PHE A 131 27.81 -10.48 -0.47
CA PHE A 131 28.52 -9.36 -1.09
C PHE A 131 28.78 -8.25 -0.06
N LYS A 132 29.64 -7.28 -0.39
CA LYS A 132 29.79 -6.03 0.35
C LYS A 132 29.06 -4.90 -0.37
N VAL A 133 28.34 -4.08 0.39
CA VAL A 133 27.66 -2.89 -0.14
C VAL A 133 28.62 -1.69 -0.22
N PHE A 134 29.58 -1.60 0.71
CA PHE A 134 30.66 -0.60 0.71
C PHE A 134 32.03 -1.28 0.68
N PRO A 135 32.48 -1.79 -0.48
CA PRO A 135 33.67 -2.63 -0.55
C PRO A 135 34.98 -1.93 -0.17
N LYS A 136 35.04 -0.60 -0.30
CA LYS A 136 36.21 0.22 0.06
C LYS A 136 36.31 0.49 1.57
N ASP A 137 35.21 0.34 2.30
CA ASP A 137 35.21 0.48 3.75
C ASP A 137 35.60 -0.86 4.40
N ALA A 138 36.75 -0.85 5.09
CA ALA A 138 37.26 -2.02 5.79
C ALA A 138 36.31 -2.50 6.91
N SER A 139 35.52 -1.58 7.49
CA SER A 139 34.53 -1.88 8.52
C SER A 139 33.20 -2.43 7.96
N SER A 140 32.97 -2.27 6.64
CA SER A 140 31.77 -2.77 5.98
C SER A 140 31.70 -4.29 6.04
N GLN A 141 30.65 -4.77 6.69
CA GLN A 141 30.33 -6.19 6.78
C GLN A 141 29.76 -6.71 5.45
N ARG A 142 29.86 -8.01 5.25
CA ARG A 142 29.19 -8.65 4.11
C ARG A 142 27.70 -8.77 4.41
N THR A 143 26.89 -8.22 3.53
CA THR A 143 25.49 -8.61 3.43
C THR A 143 25.44 -10.08 3.02
N THR A 144 24.59 -10.86 3.69
CA THR A 144 24.28 -12.23 3.29
C THR A 144 22.78 -12.39 3.26
N MET A 145 22.24 -13.11 2.29
CA MET A 145 20.80 -13.40 2.20
C MET A 145 20.61 -14.79 1.63
N ARG A 146 19.50 -15.44 2.00
CA ARG A 146 19.11 -16.72 1.40
C ARG A 146 17.84 -16.54 0.59
N TYR A 147 17.95 -16.72 -0.71
CA TYR A 147 16.81 -16.81 -1.60
C TYR A 147 16.22 -18.22 -1.51
N VAL A 148 14.92 -18.32 -1.29
CA VAL A 148 14.15 -19.57 -1.41
C VAL A 148 13.33 -19.49 -2.68
N LEU A 149 13.44 -20.54 -3.49
CA LEU A 149 12.88 -20.59 -4.83
C LEU A 149 11.91 -21.75 -5.00
N VAL A 150 10.93 -21.56 -5.86
CA VAL A 150 9.97 -22.59 -6.27
C VAL A 150 9.97 -22.71 -7.79
N ARG A 151 9.51 -23.84 -8.29
CA ARG A 151 9.35 -24.07 -9.72
C ARG A 151 7.89 -23.87 -10.12
N GLU A 152 7.62 -22.85 -10.93
CA GLU A 152 6.29 -22.51 -11.43
C GLU A 152 6.32 -22.39 -12.96
N GLY A 153 5.44 -23.10 -13.66
CA GLY A 153 5.42 -23.10 -15.13
C GLY A 153 6.75 -23.55 -15.75
N GLY A 154 7.47 -24.46 -15.07
CA GLY A 154 8.79 -24.94 -15.49
C GLY A 154 9.96 -23.99 -15.18
N GLN A 155 9.68 -22.79 -14.68
CA GLN A 155 10.65 -21.73 -14.38
C GLN A 155 10.93 -21.61 -12.88
N TRP A 156 12.16 -21.26 -12.51
CA TRP A 156 12.47 -20.88 -11.13
C TRP A 156 11.94 -19.48 -10.82
N ARG A 157 11.37 -19.31 -9.64
CA ARG A 157 10.86 -18.04 -9.12
C ARG A 157 11.26 -17.91 -7.65
N VAL A 158 11.56 -16.70 -7.20
CA VAL A 158 11.82 -16.39 -5.78
C VAL A 158 10.50 -16.37 -5.02
N ASP A 159 10.36 -17.22 -4.02
CA ASP A 159 9.19 -17.25 -3.14
C ASP A 159 9.43 -16.52 -1.81
N ASP A 160 10.67 -16.50 -1.34
CA ASP A 160 11.07 -15.87 -0.09
C ASP A 160 12.55 -15.43 -0.09
N VAL A 161 12.89 -14.49 0.78
CA VAL A 161 14.26 -14.04 1.05
C VAL A 161 14.46 -14.02 2.56
N LEU A 162 15.46 -14.73 3.07
CA LEU A 162 15.76 -14.76 4.51
C LEU A 162 16.94 -13.85 4.79
N TYR A 163 16.71 -12.88 5.67
CA TYR A 163 17.71 -11.94 6.15
C TYR A 163 18.35 -12.47 7.44
N PRO A 164 19.68 -12.34 7.58
CA PRO A 164 20.42 -12.82 8.74
C PRO A 164 20.18 -11.87 9.91
N VAL A 165 19.73 -12.41 11.04
CA VAL A 165 19.69 -11.67 12.31
C VAL A 165 20.59 -12.39 13.29
N LYS A 166 21.60 -11.69 13.82
CA LYS A 166 22.65 -12.27 14.67
C LYS A 166 23.32 -13.49 14.02
N GLY A 167 23.57 -13.41 12.71
CA GLY A 167 24.20 -14.46 11.91
C GLY A 167 23.31 -15.65 11.55
N ALA A 168 22.03 -15.66 11.96
CA ALA A 168 21.10 -16.75 11.68
C ALA A 168 20.02 -16.33 10.68
N GLN A 169 19.86 -17.11 9.61
CA GLN A 169 18.73 -17.01 8.68
C GLN A 169 17.58 -17.87 9.21
N ALA A 170 16.45 -17.24 9.52
CA ALA A 170 15.29 -17.91 10.08
C ALA A 170 14.02 -17.39 9.40
N ALA A 171 12.99 -18.24 9.29
CA ALA A 171 11.73 -17.90 8.65
C ALA A 171 11.07 -16.64 9.24
N ARG A 172 11.26 -16.36 10.54
CA ARG A 172 10.76 -15.14 11.20
C ARG A 172 11.39 -13.83 10.71
N ASN A 173 12.55 -13.90 10.05
CA ASN A 173 13.27 -12.75 9.48
C ASN A 173 13.21 -12.78 7.95
N SER A 174 12.13 -13.32 7.40
CA SER A 174 11.95 -13.47 5.96
C SER A 174 11.19 -12.30 5.37
N MET A 175 11.38 -12.05 4.08
CA MET A 175 10.58 -11.12 3.27
C MET A 175 9.09 -11.37 3.51
N ARG A 176 8.63 -12.62 3.40
CA ARG A 176 7.21 -12.94 3.56
C ARG A 176 6.69 -12.57 4.94
N GLN A 177 7.42 -12.90 6.00
CA GLN A 177 6.98 -12.57 7.37
C GLN A 177 7.04 -11.07 7.64
N GLY A 178 8.06 -10.37 7.14
CA GLY A 178 8.14 -8.91 7.22
C GLY A 178 6.91 -8.25 6.57
N ILE A 179 6.57 -8.66 5.35
CA ILE A 179 5.39 -8.15 4.64
C ILE A 179 4.09 -8.45 5.41
N LEU A 180 3.91 -9.68 5.89
CA LEU A 180 2.71 -10.05 6.66
C LEU A 180 2.59 -9.23 7.96
N HIS A 181 3.69 -9.03 8.69
CA HIS A 181 3.69 -8.21 9.89
C HIS A 181 3.32 -6.76 9.59
N GLU A 182 3.84 -6.19 8.51
CA GLU A 182 3.49 -4.83 8.08
C GLU A 182 2.00 -4.72 7.70
N ILE A 183 1.47 -5.66 6.91
CA ILE A 183 0.03 -5.71 6.57
C ILE A 183 -0.82 -5.77 7.83
N VAL A 184 -0.44 -6.60 8.81
CA VAL A 184 -1.16 -6.73 10.09
C VAL A 184 -1.08 -5.44 10.90
N ALA A 185 0.09 -4.79 10.96
CA ALA A 185 0.27 -3.52 11.66
C ALA A 185 -0.59 -2.41 11.05
N ILE A 186 -0.55 -2.26 9.71
CA ILE A 186 -1.39 -1.30 8.97
C ILE A 186 -2.87 -1.60 9.20
N SER A 187 -3.29 -2.85 9.07
CA SER A 187 -4.68 -3.26 9.26
C SER A 187 -5.16 -3.01 10.69
N LYS A 188 -4.28 -3.20 11.69
CA LYS A 188 -4.59 -2.91 13.09
C LYS A 188 -4.82 -1.43 13.31
N ALA A 189 -3.90 -0.58 12.83
CA ALA A 189 -4.02 0.88 12.93
C ALA A 189 -5.30 1.38 12.22
N ALA A 190 -5.55 0.90 11.00
CA ALA A 190 -6.72 1.29 10.22
C ALA A 190 -8.07 0.90 10.85
N ARG A 191 -8.10 -0.15 11.68
CA ARG A 191 -9.27 -0.57 12.45
C ARG A 191 -9.46 0.22 13.75
N ASP A 192 -8.49 1.04 14.15
CA ASP A 192 -8.59 1.92 15.30
C ASP A 192 -9.12 3.30 14.88
N VAL A 193 -10.33 3.65 15.34
CA VAL A 193 -10.89 4.98 15.04
C VAL A 193 -10.17 6.08 15.82
N ALA A 194 -9.51 5.75 16.94
CA ALA A 194 -8.70 6.72 17.68
C ALA A 194 -7.50 7.16 16.83
N ASP A 195 -6.86 6.22 16.13
CA ASP A 195 -5.77 6.50 15.20
C ASP A 195 -6.26 7.39 14.04
N ALA A 196 -7.32 6.99 13.34
CA ALA A 196 -7.91 7.78 12.26
C ALA A 196 -8.35 9.18 12.71
N SER A 197 -8.93 9.30 13.90
CA SER A 197 -9.33 10.59 14.48
C SER A 197 -8.13 11.45 14.87
N GLY A 198 -7.06 10.84 15.40
CA GLY A 198 -5.83 11.53 15.77
C GLY A 198 -5.20 12.22 14.58
N TRP A 199 -5.02 11.49 13.47
CA TRP A 199 -4.48 12.04 12.22
C TRP A 199 -5.37 13.13 11.61
N VAL A 200 -6.68 12.93 11.56
CA VAL A 200 -7.62 13.97 11.11
C VAL A 200 -7.46 15.25 11.94
N ASN A 201 -7.31 15.13 13.27
CA ASN A 201 -7.12 16.28 14.14
C ASN A 201 -5.79 17.00 13.86
N ILE A 202 -4.69 16.25 13.70
CA ILE A 202 -3.36 16.79 13.34
C ILE A 202 -3.45 17.59 12.04
N TYR A 203 -4.05 17.03 10.98
CA TYR A 203 -4.12 17.73 9.68
C TYR A 203 -5.05 18.94 9.69
N VAL A 204 -6.09 18.94 10.53
CA VAL A 204 -6.87 20.16 10.77
C VAL A 204 -6.04 21.20 11.50
N GLU A 205 -5.34 20.82 12.56
CA GLU A 205 -4.48 21.72 13.33
C GLU A 205 -3.39 22.34 12.45
N GLU A 206 -2.74 21.55 11.60
CA GLU A 206 -1.69 21.99 10.69
C GLU A 206 -2.22 22.60 9.37
N GLN A 207 -3.54 22.64 9.18
CA GLN A 207 -4.22 23.14 7.97
C GLN A 207 -3.80 22.43 6.66
N GLN A 208 -3.48 21.14 6.73
CA GLN A 208 -3.05 20.31 5.59
C GLN A 208 -4.23 19.61 4.93
N ALA A 209 -4.90 20.31 4.01
CA ALA A 209 -6.14 19.82 3.40
C ALA A 209 -5.95 18.59 2.49
N ASP A 210 -4.80 18.48 1.83
CA ASP A 210 -4.41 17.32 1.02
C ASP A 210 -4.22 16.07 1.89
N ARG A 211 -3.55 16.20 3.05
CA ARG A 211 -3.38 15.08 3.99
C ARG A 211 -4.67 14.72 4.69
N PHE A 212 -5.48 15.71 5.07
CA PHE A 212 -6.84 15.50 5.58
C PHE A 212 -7.68 14.65 4.62
N ALA A 213 -7.64 14.94 3.31
CA ALA A 213 -8.39 14.22 2.28
C ALA A 213 -8.10 12.71 2.26
N ARG A 214 -6.91 12.26 2.68
CA ARG A 214 -6.54 10.83 2.73
C ARG A 214 -7.40 10.01 3.69
N PHE A 215 -8.06 10.65 4.65
CA PHE A 215 -8.87 9.99 5.68
C PHE A 215 -10.36 10.05 5.40
N VAL A 216 -10.74 10.69 4.29
CA VAL A 216 -12.12 11.04 3.97
C VAL A 216 -12.73 10.01 3.04
N ALA A 217 -13.93 9.56 3.39
CA ALA A 217 -14.79 8.79 2.51
C ALA A 217 -15.48 9.74 1.52
N PHE A 218 -14.88 9.95 0.35
CA PHE A 218 -15.52 10.76 -0.69
C PHE A 218 -16.63 9.98 -1.43
N PRO A 219 -17.79 10.61 -1.73
CA PRO A 219 -18.14 11.98 -1.34
C PRO A 219 -18.45 12.12 0.16
N VAL A 220 -17.86 13.12 0.81
CA VAL A 220 -18.06 13.39 2.24
C VAL A 220 -19.20 14.37 2.42
N THR A 221 -20.06 14.12 3.40
CA THR A 221 -21.18 15.03 3.69
C THR A 221 -20.72 16.16 4.62
N VAL A 222 -20.86 17.42 4.20
CA VAL A 222 -20.50 18.59 5.01
C VAL A 222 -21.75 19.40 5.33
N CYS A 223 -22.07 19.53 6.61
CA CYS A 223 -23.21 20.30 7.11
C CYS A 223 -22.71 21.56 7.82
N VAL A 224 -22.98 22.73 7.24
CA VAL A 224 -22.54 24.02 7.81
C VAL A 224 -23.57 24.57 8.81
N LYS A 225 -24.86 24.30 8.56
CA LYS A 225 -26.00 24.64 9.42
C LYS A 225 -26.97 23.47 9.45
N GLN A 226 -27.84 23.40 10.46
CA GLN A 226 -28.89 22.38 10.54
C GLN A 226 -29.70 22.33 9.23
N GLY A 227 -29.79 21.14 8.62
CA GLY A 227 -30.52 20.91 7.36
C GLY A 227 -29.79 21.33 6.08
N ALA A 228 -28.66 22.03 6.16
CA ALA A 228 -27.87 22.46 5.00
C ALA A 228 -26.59 21.64 4.87
N CYS A 229 -26.73 20.43 4.30
CA CYS A 229 -25.64 19.50 4.04
C CYS A 229 -25.37 19.39 2.54
N VAL A 230 -24.09 19.39 2.16
CA VAL A 230 -23.66 19.25 0.77
C VAL A 230 -22.56 18.19 0.66
N PRO A 231 -22.56 17.37 -0.41
CA PRO A 231 -21.45 16.47 -0.68
C PRO A 231 -20.25 17.26 -1.18
N TYR A 232 -19.06 16.89 -0.71
CA TYR A 232 -17.77 17.34 -1.26
C TYR A 232 -17.13 16.15 -1.98
N ALA A 233 -16.58 16.40 -3.16
CA ALA A 233 -15.73 15.44 -3.88
C ALA A 233 -14.27 15.52 -3.38
N GLN A 234 -13.43 14.57 -3.79
CA GLN A 234 -12.03 14.52 -3.36
C GLN A 234 -11.22 15.74 -3.82
N ASP A 235 -11.50 16.24 -5.02
CA ASP A 235 -10.87 17.37 -5.68
C ASP A 235 -11.68 18.68 -5.51
N ASP A 236 -12.63 18.70 -4.56
CA ASP A 236 -13.49 19.85 -4.34
C ASP A 236 -12.68 21.06 -3.85
N ALA A 237 -12.71 22.15 -4.63
CA ALA A 237 -11.97 23.39 -4.32
C ALA A 237 -12.35 24.02 -2.97
N ARG A 238 -13.48 23.62 -2.37
CA ARG A 238 -13.93 24.10 -1.06
C ARG A 238 -13.24 23.37 0.11
N LEU A 239 -12.55 22.26 -0.13
CA LEU A 239 -11.93 21.45 0.93
C LEU A 239 -10.88 22.22 1.76
N PRO A 240 -9.95 23.00 1.17
CA PRO A 240 -9.01 23.82 1.96
C PRO A 240 -9.71 24.82 2.87
N ALA A 241 -10.78 25.46 2.39
CA ALA A 241 -11.56 26.40 3.20
C ALA A 241 -12.29 25.70 4.36
N LEU A 242 -12.78 24.47 4.17
CA LEU A 242 -13.35 23.66 5.24
C LEU A 242 -12.32 23.37 6.33
N VAL A 243 -11.15 22.88 5.96
CA VAL A 243 -10.06 22.55 6.90
C VAL A 243 -9.61 23.79 7.66
N LYS A 244 -9.44 24.92 6.98
CA LYS A 244 -9.16 26.21 7.63
C LYS A 244 -10.27 26.62 8.61
N THR A 245 -11.54 26.45 8.25
CA THR A 245 -12.67 26.77 9.14
C THR A 245 -12.66 25.90 10.39
N LEU A 246 -12.37 24.60 10.25
CA LEU A 246 -12.18 23.70 11.39
C LEU A 246 -11.00 24.17 12.27
N HIS A 247 -9.85 24.51 11.67
CA HIS A 247 -8.72 25.07 12.41
C HIS A 247 -9.10 26.32 13.21
N ASP A 248 -9.71 27.30 12.55
CA ASP A 248 -10.11 28.57 13.18
C ASP A 248 -11.11 28.35 14.33
N THR A 249 -11.94 27.31 14.23
CA THR A 249 -12.96 26.98 15.24
C THR A 249 -12.37 26.27 16.47
N TYR A 250 -11.35 25.42 16.28
CA TYR A 250 -10.88 24.48 17.30
C TYR A 250 -9.43 24.67 17.77
N PHE A 251 -8.55 25.32 17.00
CA PHE A 251 -7.11 25.38 17.31
C PHE A 251 -6.52 26.80 17.33
N LYS A 252 -7.12 27.76 16.62
CA LYS A 252 -6.63 29.14 16.61
C LYS A 252 -6.55 29.73 18.02
N ALA A 253 -5.57 30.58 18.29
CA ALA A 253 -5.49 31.31 19.56
C ALA A 253 -6.79 32.09 19.82
N GLY A 254 -7.39 31.88 20.99
CA GLY A 254 -8.70 32.45 21.34
C GLY A 254 -9.90 31.72 20.72
N ALA A 255 -9.70 30.53 20.14
CA ALA A 255 -10.78 29.71 19.62
C ALA A 255 -11.83 29.41 20.70
N ALA A 256 -13.09 29.38 20.26
CA ALA A 256 -14.23 29.10 21.12
C ALA A 256 -14.17 27.69 21.74
N LYS A 257 -13.39 26.78 21.14
CA LYS A 257 -13.17 25.41 21.59
C LYS A 257 -11.67 25.12 21.58
N LYS A 258 -11.16 24.43 22.61
CA LYS A 258 -9.74 24.06 22.71
C LYS A 258 -9.55 22.62 22.22
N GLY A 259 -9.12 22.49 20.97
CA GLY A 259 -8.88 21.21 20.29
C GLY A 259 -10.16 20.50 19.84
N LEU A 260 -9.97 19.52 18.96
CA LEU A 260 -11.00 18.55 18.58
C LEU A 260 -11.06 17.41 19.61
N PRO A 261 -12.26 16.85 19.90
CA PRO A 261 -12.37 15.73 20.82
C PRO A 261 -11.64 14.50 20.28
N ALA A 262 -10.69 14.00 21.06
CA ALA A 262 -10.00 12.75 20.78
C ALA A 262 -10.90 11.57 21.15
N ILE A 263 -10.99 10.57 20.27
CA ILE A 263 -11.59 9.29 20.63
C ILE A 263 -10.53 8.53 21.43
N ALA A 264 -10.83 8.16 22.68
CA ALA A 264 -9.89 7.40 23.49
C ALA A 264 -9.69 5.99 22.88
N ALA A 265 -8.43 5.54 22.82
CA ALA A 265 -8.08 4.20 22.36
C ALA A 265 -8.87 3.14 23.15
N GLY A 266 -9.37 2.12 22.45
CA GLY A 266 -10.11 1.01 23.08
C GLY A 266 -11.55 1.32 23.53
N LYS A 267 -12.09 2.52 23.27
CA LYS A 267 -13.53 2.80 23.48
C LYS A 267 -14.45 2.19 22.41
N GLN A 268 -13.89 1.61 21.35
CA GLN A 268 -14.62 0.69 20.51
C GLN A 268 -14.86 -0.57 21.35
N GLY A 269 -16.13 -0.92 21.61
CA GLY A 269 -16.47 -2.10 22.41
C GLY A 269 -15.68 -3.34 21.97
N ALA A 270 -15.43 -4.27 22.89
CA ALA A 270 -14.61 -5.45 22.63
C ALA A 270 -15.06 -6.20 21.35
N GLY A 271 -14.26 -6.12 20.28
CA GLY A 271 -14.56 -6.78 19.00
C GLY A 271 -14.03 -6.03 17.79
N ALA A 272 -13.98 -6.71 16.64
CA ALA A 272 -13.69 -6.06 15.36
C ALA A 272 -14.85 -5.12 14.98
N PRO A 273 -14.58 -3.92 14.43
CA PRO A 273 -15.61 -3.06 13.89
C PRO A 273 -16.48 -3.79 12.86
N LYS A 274 -17.78 -3.49 12.85
CA LYS A 274 -18.70 -3.98 11.82
C LYS A 274 -18.69 -3.00 10.65
N GLU A 275 -18.78 -3.53 9.43
CA GLU A 275 -18.99 -2.71 8.23
C GLU A 275 -20.21 -1.79 8.43
N ASP A 276 -20.11 -0.57 7.92
CA ASP A 276 -21.08 0.53 8.03
C ASP A 276 -21.35 1.04 9.45
N SER A 277 -20.62 0.55 10.46
CA SER A 277 -20.72 1.12 11.81
C SER A 277 -20.20 2.56 11.84
N VAL A 278 -20.87 3.41 12.62
CA VAL A 278 -20.56 4.84 12.72
C VAL A 278 -20.14 5.19 14.14
N VAL A 279 -18.99 5.83 14.27
CA VAL A 279 -18.52 6.46 15.52
C VAL A 279 -18.53 7.96 15.34
N ARG A 280 -19.09 8.67 16.32
CA ARG A 280 -19.19 10.13 16.31
C ARG A 280 -18.20 10.75 17.28
N SER A 281 -17.48 11.78 16.84
CA SER A 281 -16.61 12.57 17.70
C SER A 281 -16.63 14.04 17.29
N GLY A 282 -17.24 14.89 18.13
CA GLY A 282 -17.41 16.31 17.84
C GLY A 282 -18.10 16.53 16.49
N PRO A 283 -17.54 17.34 15.58
CA PRO A 283 -18.15 17.59 14.28
C PRO A 283 -18.05 16.38 13.33
N PHE A 284 -17.39 15.29 13.70
CA PHE A 284 -17.09 14.20 12.77
C PHE A 284 -17.95 12.97 12.99
N ASP A 285 -18.35 12.34 11.89
CA ASP A 285 -18.76 10.94 11.87
C ASP A 285 -17.73 10.14 11.10
N TYR A 286 -17.26 9.06 11.71
CA TYR A 286 -16.37 8.09 11.12
C TYR A 286 -17.17 6.82 10.83
N THR A 287 -17.16 6.38 9.57
CA THR A 287 -17.78 5.12 9.15
C THR A 287 -16.71 4.06 8.92
N PHE A 288 -16.90 2.86 9.47
CA PHE A 288 -16.05 1.73 9.16
C PHE A 288 -16.47 1.14 7.82
N GLN A 289 -15.58 1.20 6.82
CA GLN A 289 -15.83 0.64 5.50
C GLN A 289 -14.54 0.08 4.92
N ARG A 290 -14.65 -1.07 4.23
CA ARG A 290 -13.56 -1.78 3.55
C ARG A 290 -12.37 -2.02 4.49
N GLY A 291 -12.67 -2.38 5.74
CA GLY A 291 -11.65 -2.73 6.73
C GLY A 291 -10.95 -1.56 7.43
N ALA A 292 -11.42 -0.32 7.25
CA ALA A 292 -10.83 0.84 7.89
C ALA A 292 -11.86 1.93 8.28
N TRP A 293 -11.49 2.83 9.19
CA TRP A 293 -12.33 3.98 9.57
C TRP A 293 -12.13 5.18 8.66
N TRP A 294 -13.21 5.79 8.20
CA TRP A 294 -13.16 6.92 7.29
C TRP A 294 -14.05 8.06 7.76
N LEU A 295 -13.56 9.29 7.66
CA LEU A 295 -14.39 10.47 7.89
C LEU A 295 -15.46 10.56 6.79
N SER A 296 -16.71 10.31 7.15
CA SER A 296 -17.84 10.25 6.22
C SER A 296 -18.75 11.47 6.32
N ARG A 297 -18.70 12.20 7.44
CA ARG A 297 -19.44 13.44 7.63
C ARG A 297 -18.70 14.45 8.50
N VAL A 298 -18.82 15.72 8.14
CA VAL A 298 -18.44 16.88 8.94
C VAL A 298 -19.68 17.73 9.22
N ASP A 299 -20.10 17.83 10.47
CA ASP A 299 -21.26 18.58 10.93
C ASP A 299 -20.85 19.71 11.87
N MET A 300 -20.67 20.90 11.29
CA MET A 300 -20.22 22.10 12.01
C MET A 300 -21.28 22.64 12.97
N ALA A 301 -22.54 22.24 12.81
CA ALA A 301 -23.64 22.66 13.68
C ALA A 301 -23.71 21.84 14.97
N ARG A 302 -22.92 20.76 15.10
CA ARG A 302 -22.97 19.88 16.27
C ARG A 302 -22.29 20.52 17.49
N PRO A 303 -22.92 20.47 18.68
CA PRO A 303 -22.26 20.89 19.92
C PRO A 303 -21.03 20.00 20.19
N PRO A 304 -19.97 20.54 20.82
CA PRO A 304 -18.80 19.75 21.18
C PRO A 304 -19.16 18.67 22.21
N VAL A 305 -18.51 17.51 22.11
CA VAL A 305 -18.69 16.40 23.06
C VAL A 305 -18.12 16.85 24.41
N GLY A 306 -18.99 17.01 25.43
CA GLY A 306 -18.65 17.55 26.75
C GLY A 306 -19.64 18.55 27.36
N GLN A 307 -20.80 18.80 26.71
CA GLN A 307 -21.91 19.61 27.25
C GLN A 307 -23.21 18.79 27.40
N GLN A 308 -23.12 17.59 27.99
CA GLN A 308 -24.26 16.87 28.56
C GLN A 308 -23.92 16.45 29.98
#